data_AF-A0A101CQ88-F1
#
_entry.id   AF-A0A101CQ88-F1
#
_cell.length_a   1.000
_cell.length_b   1.000
_cell.length_c   1.000
_cell.angle_alpha   90.00
_cell.angle_beta   90.00
_cell.angle_gamma   90.00
#
_symmetry.space_group_name_H-M   'P 1'
#
loop_
_entity.id
_entity.type
_entity.pdbx_description
1 polymer ?
#
loop_
_entity_poly.entity_id
_entity_poly.type
_entity_poly.pdbx_seq_one_letter_code
_entity_poly.pdbx_strand_id
1 'polypeptide(L)'
;MKKLSILFVSVLTLGLGAVSCSSDDDDASIEGKWELTQAGLGAQGQESLENYSGDCSAPTYEFLAGGKLVDTENEYNDDSEKCEAFVSDAKWSKDGNNVTLTYTEGDDTEEIKYEVTELTNDKLKIRTVLSTEGSTTLYAIAVYARK
;
A
#
# COMPACT_ATOMS: atom_id res chain seq x y z
N MET A 1 46.86 -2.90 -45.17
CA MET A 1 46.66 -2.01 -44.01
C MET A 1 45.34 -2.35 -43.35
N LYS A 2 45.37 -2.59 -42.04
CA LYS A 2 44.34 -3.28 -41.26
C LYS A 2 43.06 -2.43 -41.17
N LYS A 3 41.91 -2.98 -41.57
CA LYS A 3 40.60 -2.36 -41.31
C LYS A 3 40.16 -2.79 -39.92
N LEU A 4 40.21 -1.87 -38.96
CA LEU A 4 39.66 -2.07 -37.62
C LEU A 4 38.13 -1.95 -37.70
N SER A 5 37.44 -3.10 -37.72
CA SER A 5 36.02 -3.13 -37.35
C SER A 5 35.94 -3.22 -35.84
N ILE A 6 35.76 -2.07 -35.19
CA ILE A 6 35.38 -2.02 -33.77
C ILE A 6 33.86 -2.19 -33.73
N LEU A 7 33.43 -3.41 -33.40
CA LEU A 7 32.05 -3.74 -33.09
C LEU A 7 31.77 -3.21 -31.67
N PHE A 8 31.10 -2.06 -31.55
CA PHE A 8 30.54 -1.62 -30.26
C PHE A 8 29.30 -2.46 -29.97
N VAL A 9 29.51 -3.65 -29.40
CA VAL A 9 28.45 -4.44 -28.76
C VAL A 9 28.38 -3.97 -27.31
N SER A 10 27.59 -2.93 -27.09
CA SER A 10 27.13 -2.56 -25.76
C SER A 10 25.98 -3.49 -25.38
N VAL A 11 26.32 -4.63 -24.78
CA VAL A 11 25.37 -5.43 -24.00
C VAL A 11 25.11 -4.65 -22.71
N LEU A 12 24.07 -3.82 -22.73
CA LEU A 12 23.40 -3.37 -21.52
C LEU A 12 22.66 -4.59 -20.94
N THR A 13 23.41 -5.44 -20.26
CA THR A 13 22.81 -6.26 -19.21
C THR A 13 22.54 -5.30 -18.05
N LEU A 14 21.38 -4.64 -18.11
CA LEU A 14 20.76 -4.12 -16.90
C LEU A 14 20.55 -5.35 -16.02
N GLY A 15 21.48 -5.53 -15.08
CA GLY A 15 21.37 -6.49 -14.01
C GLY A 15 20.07 -6.19 -13.28
N LEU A 16 19.08 -7.03 -13.55
CA LEU A 16 17.98 -7.34 -12.64
C LEU A 16 18.62 -7.86 -11.35
N GLY A 17 19.09 -6.92 -10.53
CA GLY A 17 19.70 -7.16 -9.25
C GLY A 17 18.61 -7.40 -8.22
N ALA A 18 18.25 -8.68 -8.09
CA ALA A 18 17.57 -9.31 -6.95
C ALA A 18 16.22 -8.71 -6.54
N VAL A 19 15.15 -9.20 -7.16
CA VAL A 19 14.00 -9.62 -6.34
C VAL A 19 14.54 -10.63 -5.34
N SER A 20 14.71 -10.22 -4.09
CA SER A 20 15.02 -11.12 -2.99
C SER A 20 13.76 -11.94 -2.68
N CYS A 21 13.43 -12.89 -3.54
CA CYS A 21 12.66 -14.06 -3.13
C CYS A 21 13.64 -14.96 -2.38
N SER A 22 13.83 -14.68 -1.09
CA SER A 22 14.44 -15.62 -0.18
C SER A 22 13.47 -16.78 -0.03
N SER A 23 13.89 -17.95 -0.49
CA SER A 23 13.23 -19.22 -0.22
C SER A 23 13.37 -19.53 1.27
N ASP A 24 12.26 -19.53 2.01
CA ASP A 24 11.89 -20.52 3.05
C ASP A 24 10.62 -20.03 3.79
N ASP A 25 9.51 -20.74 3.53
CA ASP A 25 8.31 -20.96 4.33
C ASP A 25 7.88 -19.90 5.38
N ASP A 26 6.92 -19.06 4.95
CA ASP A 26 5.94 -18.25 5.68
C ASP A 26 5.93 -16.79 5.19
N ASP A 27 5.58 -16.58 3.91
CA ASP A 27 5.23 -15.23 3.44
C ASP A 27 4.05 -14.73 4.28
N ALA A 28 4.27 -13.65 5.04
CA ALA A 28 3.24 -13.07 5.88
C ALA A 28 2.00 -12.74 5.03
N SER A 29 0.84 -13.25 5.43
CA SER A 29 -0.41 -13.02 4.71
C SER A 29 -0.94 -11.61 4.98
N ILE A 30 -1.39 -10.92 3.94
CA ILE A 30 -2.14 -9.65 4.10
C ILE A 30 -3.54 -9.90 4.69
N GLU A 31 -4.07 -11.12 4.57
CA GLU A 31 -5.35 -11.49 5.16
C GLU A 31 -5.32 -11.30 6.69
N GLY A 32 -6.40 -10.73 7.22
CA GLY A 32 -6.55 -10.35 8.62
C GLY A 32 -6.95 -8.89 8.80
N LYS A 33 -7.09 -8.51 10.07
CA LYS A 33 -7.48 -7.17 10.47
C LYS A 33 -6.27 -6.32 10.84
N TRP A 34 -6.28 -5.09 10.34
CA TRP A 34 -5.19 -4.13 10.43
C TRP A 34 -5.74 -2.79 10.90
N GLU A 35 -5.17 -2.23 11.97
CA GLU A 35 -5.53 -0.94 12.54
C GLU A 35 -4.46 0.10 12.18
N LEU A 36 -4.86 1.27 11.69
CA LEU A 36 -3.95 2.34 11.29
C LEU A 36 -3.17 2.83 12.53
N THR A 37 -1.85 2.87 12.41
CA THR A 37 -0.96 3.32 13.50
C THR A 37 -0.17 4.56 13.13
N GLN A 38 0.21 4.71 11.86
CA GLN A 38 0.95 5.86 11.37
C GLN A 38 0.53 6.21 9.94
N ALA A 39 0.59 7.49 9.61
CA ALA A 39 0.38 7.98 8.25
C ALA A 39 1.35 9.11 7.93
N GLY A 40 1.55 9.38 6.64
CA GLY A 40 2.37 10.50 6.22
C GLY A 40 2.74 10.47 4.76
N LEU A 41 3.86 11.15 4.44
CA LEU A 41 4.30 11.39 3.07
C LEU A 41 5.69 10.82 2.83
N GLY A 42 5.96 10.42 1.60
CA GLY A 42 7.31 10.06 1.17
C GLY A 42 7.67 10.58 -0.21
N ALA A 43 8.94 10.95 -0.41
CA ALA A 43 9.48 11.38 -1.68
C ALA A 43 11.00 11.09 -1.72
N GLN A 44 11.52 10.73 -2.90
CA GLN A 44 12.96 10.52 -3.13
C GLN A 44 13.63 9.56 -2.12
N GLY A 45 12.91 8.53 -1.68
CA GLY A 45 13.41 7.52 -0.73
C GLY A 45 13.42 7.97 0.73
N GLN A 46 12.90 9.15 1.05
CA GLN A 46 12.68 9.63 2.41
C GLN A 46 11.20 9.59 2.76
N GLU A 47 10.90 9.36 4.04
CA GLU A 47 9.54 9.28 4.57
C GLU A 47 9.42 10.14 5.82
N SER A 48 8.27 10.79 5.97
CA SER A 48 7.86 11.51 7.18
C SER A 48 6.55 10.91 7.64
N LEU A 49 6.59 10.14 8.73
CA LEU A 49 5.44 9.44 9.31
C LEU A 49 5.14 9.99 10.69
N GLU A 50 3.86 10.21 10.96
CA GLU A 50 3.35 10.60 12.27
C GLU A 50 2.42 9.52 12.80
N ASN A 51 2.38 9.36 14.11
CA ASN A 51 1.43 8.44 14.73
C ASN A 51 0.01 8.93 14.48
N TYR A 52 -0.91 8.01 14.25
CA TYR A 52 -2.33 8.34 14.17
C TYR A 52 -2.78 8.97 15.50
N SER A 53 -3.46 10.11 15.41
CA SER A 53 -3.85 10.92 16.56
C SER A 53 -5.30 11.41 16.48
N GLY A 54 -6.20 10.63 15.88
CA GLY A 54 -7.63 10.97 15.83
C GLY A 54 -8.31 10.86 17.20
N ASP A 55 -9.39 11.62 17.37
CA ASP A 55 -10.22 11.60 18.58
C ASP A 55 -11.04 10.30 18.73
N CYS A 56 -11.20 9.57 17.63
CA CYS A 56 -11.87 8.29 17.55
C CYS A 56 -10.89 7.13 17.36
N SER A 57 -11.41 5.91 17.51
CA SER A 57 -10.65 4.69 17.19
C SER A 57 -10.07 4.77 15.79
N ALA A 58 -8.82 4.33 15.63
CA ALA A 58 -8.15 4.37 14.34
C ALA A 58 -8.91 3.55 13.27
N PRO A 59 -8.87 3.99 12.00
CA PRO A 59 -9.45 3.23 10.90
C PRO A 59 -8.87 1.81 10.81
N THR A 60 -9.67 0.87 10.33
CA THR A 60 -9.24 -0.52 10.15
C THR A 60 -9.58 -1.07 8.78
N TYR A 61 -8.65 -1.84 8.21
CA TYR A 61 -8.92 -2.73 7.08
C TYR A 61 -8.93 -4.18 7.53
N GLU A 62 -9.96 -4.93 7.14
CA GLU A 62 -10.01 -6.38 7.30
C GLU A 62 -10.02 -7.06 5.92
N PHE A 63 -8.86 -7.58 5.52
CA PHE A 63 -8.69 -8.34 4.29
C PHE A 63 -9.13 -9.78 4.54
N LEU A 64 -10.27 -10.18 3.97
CA LEU A 64 -10.84 -11.51 4.11
C LEU A 64 -10.48 -12.38 2.91
N ALA A 65 -10.43 -13.69 3.15
CA ALA A 65 -10.29 -14.69 2.10
C ALA A 65 -11.37 -14.55 1.02
N GLY A 66 -11.01 -14.88 -0.22
CA GLY A 66 -11.90 -14.72 -1.38
C GLY A 66 -12.02 -13.30 -1.91
N GLY A 67 -11.13 -12.39 -1.48
CA GLY A 67 -11.02 -11.03 -2.02
C GLY A 67 -12.09 -10.05 -1.51
N LYS A 68 -12.65 -10.31 -0.32
CA LYS A 68 -13.56 -9.37 0.37
C LYS A 68 -12.77 -8.47 1.31
N LEU A 69 -13.06 -7.17 1.32
CA LEU A 69 -12.52 -6.19 2.26
C LEU A 69 -13.66 -5.65 3.13
N VAL A 70 -13.40 -5.48 4.42
CA VAL A 70 -14.21 -4.60 5.28
C VAL A 70 -13.35 -3.41 5.66
N ASP A 71 -13.76 -2.23 5.24
CA ASP A 71 -13.19 -0.96 5.65
C ASP A 71 -14.05 -0.38 6.77
N THR A 72 -13.41 0.13 7.82
CA THR A 72 -14.09 0.77 8.95
C THR A 72 -13.38 2.06 9.30
N GLU A 73 -14.07 3.15 9.10
CA GLU A 73 -13.67 4.48 9.54
C GLU A 73 -14.47 4.84 10.79
N ASN A 74 -13.89 5.68 11.65
CA ASN A 74 -14.59 6.22 12.81
C ASN A 74 -14.43 7.73 12.80
N GLU A 75 -15.54 8.45 12.77
CA GLU A 75 -15.55 9.91 12.80
C GLU A 75 -16.32 10.40 14.02
N TYR A 76 -15.89 11.54 14.56
CA TYR A 76 -16.61 12.18 15.65
C TYR A 76 -17.83 12.90 15.08
N ASN A 77 -19.02 12.52 15.53
CA ASN A 77 -20.26 13.17 15.17
C ASN A 77 -20.57 14.28 16.19
N ASP A 78 -20.53 15.53 15.73
CA ASP A 78 -20.77 16.72 16.56
C ASP A 78 -22.20 16.80 17.10
N ASP A 79 -23.20 16.27 16.38
CA ASP A 79 -24.61 16.29 16.81
C ASP A 79 -24.87 15.27 17.93
N SER A 80 -24.23 14.10 17.86
CA SER A 80 -24.39 13.02 18.85
C SER A 80 -23.34 13.03 19.96
N GLU A 81 -22.33 13.90 19.84
CA GLU A 81 -21.15 14.03 20.71
C GLU A 81 -20.42 12.69 20.93
N LYS A 82 -20.36 11.85 19.90
CA LYS A 82 -19.80 10.49 19.96
C LYS A 82 -19.09 10.10 18.68
N CYS A 83 -18.16 9.15 18.80
CA CYS A 83 -17.58 8.48 17.64
C CYS A 83 -18.60 7.52 17.03
N GLU A 84 -18.81 7.65 15.72
CA GLU A 84 -19.66 6.78 14.93
C GLU A 84 -18.81 6.03 13.89
N ALA A 85 -19.09 4.74 13.75
CA ALA A 85 -18.37 3.87 12.82
C ALA A 85 -19.08 3.86 11.46
N PHE A 86 -18.33 4.11 10.41
CA PHE A 86 -18.76 3.98 9.03
C PHE A 86 -18.10 2.74 8.44
N VAL A 87 -18.90 1.76 8.02
CA VAL A 87 -18.41 0.47 7.53
C VAL A 87 -18.73 0.35 6.04
N SER A 88 -17.69 0.13 5.25
CA SER A 88 -17.78 -0.06 3.81
C SER A 88 -17.33 -1.47 3.44
N ASP A 89 -18.22 -2.23 2.79
CA ASP A 89 -17.86 -3.51 2.17
C ASP A 89 -17.24 -3.24 0.80
N ALA A 90 -16.06 -3.79 0.56
CA ALA A 90 -15.32 -3.64 -0.69
C ALA A 90 -14.73 -4.98 -1.14
N LYS A 91 -14.07 -4.96 -2.30
CA LYS A 91 -13.24 -6.08 -2.75
C LYS A 91 -11.78 -5.71 -2.72
N TRP A 92 -10.92 -6.71 -2.61
CA TRP A 92 -9.48 -6.53 -2.79
C TRP A 92 -8.89 -7.63 -3.65
N SER A 93 -7.79 -7.30 -4.32
CA SER A 93 -6.93 -8.25 -5.02
C SER A 93 -5.47 -7.87 -4.82
N LYS A 94 -4.57 -8.86 -4.92
CA LYS A 94 -3.12 -8.66 -4.79
C LYS A 94 -2.40 -9.33 -5.96
N ASP A 95 -1.49 -8.59 -6.59
CA ASP A 95 -0.58 -9.08 -7.62
C ASP A 95 0.85 -8.63 -7.29
N GLY A 96 1.68 -9.59 -6.88
CA GLY A 96 2.98 -9.30 -6.28
C GLY A 96 2.84 -8.39 -5.05
N ASN A 97 3.41 -7.19 -5.13
CA ASN A 97 3.33 -6.16 -4.09
C ASN A 97 2.20 -5.15 -4.32
N ASN A 98 1.42 -5.25 -5.41
CA ASN A 98 0.34 -4.32 -5.67
C ASN A 98 -0.96 -4.85 -5.07
N VAL A 99 -1.66 -4.02 -4.31
CA VAL A 99 -3.00 -4.30 -3.78
C VAL A 99 -3.96 -3.31 -4.41
N THR A 100 -5.07 -3.81 -4.95
CA THR A 100 -6.16 -2.98 -5.47
C THR A 100 -7.36 -3.17 -4.57
N LEU A 101 -7.91 -2.07 -4.05
CA LEU A 101 -9.20 -2.03 -3.36
C LEU A 101 -10.24 -1.56 -4.36
N THR A 102 -11.41 -2.19 -4.38
CA THR A 102 -12.51 -1.86 -5.29
C THR A 102 -13.76 -1.59 -4.49
N TYR A 103 -14.21 -0.35 -4.51
CA TYR A 103 -15.46 0.11 -3.89
C TYR A 103 -16.53 0.21 -4.99
N THR A 104 -17.74 -0.27 -4.70
CA THR A 104 -18.85 -0.23 -5.65
C THR A 104 -20.08 0.34 -4.96
N GLU A 105 -20.62 1.43 -5.50
CA GLU A 105 -21.85 2.06 -5.04
C GLU A 105 -22.81 2.21 -6.23
N GLY A 106 -23.91 1.45 -6.22
CA GLY A 106 -24.82 1.39 -7.37
C GLY A 106 -24.11 0.86 -8.62
N ASP A 107 -24.10 1.68 -9.68
CA ASP A 107 -23.41 1.38 -10.95
C ASP A 107 -21.98 1.96 -10.99
N ASP A 108 -21.58 2.74 -10.00
CA ASP A 108 -20.27 3.38 -9.93
C ASP A 108 -19.25 2.46 -9.24
N THR A 109 -18.03 2.42 -9.78
CA THR A 109 -16.93 1.63 -9.24
C THR A 109 -15.66 2.47 -9.17
N GLU A 110 -15.07 2.53 -7.98
CA GLU A 110 -13.80 3.18 -7.71
C GLU A 110 -12.73 2.13 -7.36
N GLU A 111 -11.55 2.27 -7.97
CA GLU A 111 -10.39 1.45 -7.65
C GLU A 111 -9.28 2.30 -7.03
N ILE A 112 -8.81 1.88 -5.87
CA ILE A 112 -7.64 2.48 -5.21
C ILE A 112 -6.50 1.48 -5.25
N LYS A 113 -5.34 1.91 -5.76
CA LYS A 113 -4.16 1.07 -5.91
C LYS A 113 -3.09 1.46 -4.90
N TYR A 114 -2.59 0.46 -4.21
CA TYR A 114 -1.52 0.57 -3.23
C TYR A 114 -0.37 -0.36 -3.59
N GLU A 115 0.85 0.07 -3.25
CA GLU A 115 2.02 -0.79 -3.20
C GLU A 115 2.31 -1.16 -1.74
N VAL A 116 2.42 -2.46 -1.47
CA VAL A 116 2.91 -3.02 -0.21
C VAL A 116 4.42 -2.90 -0.18
N THR A 117 4.92 -2.08 0.74
CA THR A 117 6.36 -1.82 0.93
C THR A 117 6.95 -2.60 2.08
N GLU A 118 6.11 -3.08 3.01
CA GLU A 118 6.49 -3.96 4.10
C GLU A 118 5.27 -4.78 4.53
N LEU A 119 5.46 -6.08 4.74
CA LEU A 119 4.44 -6.99 5.24
C LEU A 119 5.10 -8.03 6.14
N THR A 120 4.73 -8.01 7.41
CA THR A 120 5.10 -9.00 8.43
C THR A 120 3.83 -9.53 9.10
N ASN A 121 3.97 -10.42 10.07
CA ASN A 121 2.81 -10.92 10.83
C ASN A 121 2.14 -9.82 11.67
N ASP A 122 2.83 -8.73 11.99
CA ASP A 122 2.36 -7.67 12.90
C ASP A 122 2.32 -6.28 12.26
N LYS A 123 2.86 -6.10 11.05
CA LYS A 123 2.92 -4.81 10.36
C LYS A 123 2.56 -4.91 8.88
N LEU A 124 1.71 -4.01 8.42
CA LEU A 124 1.41 -3.77 7.02
C LEU A 124 1.73 -2.31 6.69
N LYS A 125 2.60 -2.08 5.72
CA LYS A 125 2.91 -0.74 5.23
C LYS A 125 2.60 -0.63 3.74
N ILE A 126 1.69 0.27 3.42
CA ILE A 126 1.24 0.52 2.06
C ILE A 126 1.50 1.96 1.65
N ARG A 127 1.63 2.20 0.35
CA ARG A 127 1.71 3.54 -0.22
C ARG A 127 0.92 3.68 -1.51
N THR A 128 0.49 4.90 -1.82
CA THR A 128 -0.08 5.24 -3.13
C THR A 128 0.53 6.54 -3.65
N VAL A 129 0.52 6.73 -4.97
CA VAL A 129 1.05 7.94 -5.61
C VAL A 129 0.06 9.07 -5.43
N LEU A 130 0.48 10.18 -4.80
CA LEU A 130 -0.31 11.41 -4.74
C LEU A 130 -0.09 12.28 -5.97
N SER A 131 1.17 12.49 -6.35
CA SER A 131 1.53 13.30 -7.51
C SER A 131 2.90 12.93 -8.06
N THR A 132 3.13 13.28 -9.34
CA THR A 132 4.46 13.20 -9.95
C THR A 132 4.75 14.52 -10.64
N GLU A 133 5.85 15.17 -10.23
CA GLU A 133 6.34 16.41 -10.81
C GLU A 133 7.79 16.22 -11.30
N GLY A 134 7.96 16.25 -12.63
CA GLY A 134 9.26 15.97 -13.26
C GLY A 134 9.73 14.55 -12.93
N SER A 135 10.86 14.44 -12.23
CA SER A 135 11.43 13.17 -11.76
C SER A 135 11.10 12.83 -10.30
N THR A 136 10.28 13.65 -9.63
CA THR A 136 9.90 13.43 -8.23
C THR A 136 8.49 12.89 -8.15
N THR A 137 8.31 11.77 -7.44
CA THR A 137 7.00 11.22 -7.10
C THR A 137 6.77 11.37 -5.61
N LEU A 138 5.63 11.95 -5.25
CA LEU A 138 5.14 12.07 -3.87
C LEU A 138 4.17 10.93 -3.59
N TYR A 139 4.36 10.27 -2.45
CA TYR A 139 3.52 9.17 -1.99
C TYR A 139 2.78 9.53 -0.71
N ALA A 140 1.54 9.09 -0.58
CA ALA A 140 0.90 8.89 0.71
C ALA A 140 1.28 7.52 1.24
N ILE A 141 1.60 7.43 2.53
CA ILE A 141 2.05 6.20 3.19
C ILE A 141 1.17 5.97 4.41
N ALA A 142 0.75 4.72 4.62
CA ALA A 142 0.02 4.28 5.79
C ALA A 142 0.66 3.02 6.37
N VAL A 143 0.79 2.98 7.70
CA VAL A 143 1.33 1.86 8.48
C VAL A 143 0.25 1.35 9.41
N TYR A 144 0.01 0.05 9.37
CA TYR A 144 -0.99 -0.62 10.17
C TYR A 144 -0.36 -1.69 11.05
N ALA A 145 -0.95 -1.91 12.22
CA ALA A 145 -0.64 -3.02 13.10
C ALA A 145 -1.74 -4.08 13.06
N ARG A 146 -1.36 -5.35 13.22
CA ARG A 146 -2.33 -6.45 13.26
C ARG A 146 -3.19 -6.40 14.52
N LYS A 147 -4.48 -6.71 14.39
CA LYS A 147 -5.47 -6.84 15.48
C LYS A 147 -5.84 -8.28 15.79
#